data_AF-A0A9E6ETR1-F1
#
_entry.id   AF-A0A9E6ETR1-F1
#
_cell.length_a   1.000
_cell.length_b   1.000
_cell.length_c   1.000
_cell.angle_alpha   90.00
_cell.angle_beta   90.00
_cell.angle_gamma   90.00
#
_symmetry.space_group_name_H-M   'P 1'
#
loop_
_entity.id
_entity.type
_entity.pdbx_description
1 polymer ?
#
loop_
_entity_poly.entity_id
_entity_poly.type
_entity_poly.pdbx_seq_one_letter_code
_entity_poly.pdbx_strand_id
1 'polypeptide(L)'
;ITFVNGHHIHTFTSSGTFTPYCSGNVEYLVVAGGGGGGGNGPGDGGGGAGGLIYNALYSVTGGQAINVTIGSGGARNTQGNNSVFGASTAIGGGAGGDMSYTRTGGVGGSGGGGSGRGNTNSGGAGTSGQGYNGGYGYVGTSDGGGGGGGAGGAGSNGVSNTRGGNGGNGLPYSISGSSMYYAGGGGGGTDVNGAGGNGGLGGGGNGQGGTSNTCTNGAVNTGGGGGAGSSCSGGVGGSGIVIISYLN
;
A
#
# COMPACT_ATOMS: atom_id res chain seq x y z
N ILE A 1 5.46 22.51 9.00
CA ILE A 1 4.24 22.77 9.80
C ILE A 1 3.34 23.65 8.97
N THR A 2 2.09 23.26 8.79
CA THR A 2 1.06 24.10 8.17
C THR A 2 -0.03 24.40 9.19
N PHE A 3 -0.71 25.54 9.03
CA PHE A 3 -1.84 25.93 9.88
C PHE A 3 -3.09 26.00 9.02
N VAL A 4 -4.08 25.14 9.31
CA VAL A 4 -5.31 25.01 8.52
C VAL A 4 -6.48 24.84 9.46
N ASN A 5 -7.55 25.62 9.27
CA ASN A 5 -8.79 25.53 10.07
C ASN A 5 -8.58 25.58 11.60
N GLY A 6 -7.53 26.25 12.09
CA GLY A 6 -7.21 26.32 13.52
C GLY A 6 -6.27 25.23 14.05
N HIS A 7 -5.88 24.26 13.22
CA HIS A 7 -5.00 23.16 13.59
C HIS A 7 -3.56 23.38 13.13
N HIS A 8 -2.60 23.00 13.99
CA HIS A 8 -1.21 22.79 13.62
C HIS A 8 -1.03 21.40 13.03
N ILE A 9 -0.52 21.34 11.79
CA ILE A 9 -0.32 20.10 11.06
C ILE A 9 1.17 19.88 10.84
N HIS A 10 1.67 18.74 11.31
CA HIS A 10 3.03 18.25 11.08
C HIS A 10 2.97 17.05 10.15
N THR A 11 3.50 17.22 8.94
CA THR A 11 3.60 16.13 7.95
C THR A 11 5.05 15.71 7.80
N PHE A 12 5.30 14.44 8.07
CA PHE A 12 6.59 13.79 7.89
C PHE A 12 6.54 12.90 6.65
N THR A 13 7.32 13.26 5.64
CA THR A 13 7.64 12.44 4.46
C THR A 13 9.08 11.90 4.50
N SER A 14 9.83 12.29 5.53
CA SER A 14 11.14 11.77 5.91
C SER A 14 11.18 11.58 7.43
N SER A 15 11.98 10.63 7.91
CA SER A 15 12.14 10.35 9.35
C SER A 15 12.66 11.55 10.12
N GLY A 16 12.30 11.65 11.40
CA GLY A 16 12.67 12.76 12.26
C GLY A 16 12.05 12.64 13.66
N THR A 17 11.79 13.78 14.27
CA THR A 17 11.24 13.85 15.62
C THR A 17 10.12 14.86 15.66
N PHE A 18 9.01 14.50 16.30
CA PHE A 18 7.94 15.41 16.66
C PHE A 18 8.11 15.82 18.12
N THR A 19 8.22 17.12 18.38
CA THR A 19 8.29 17.68 19.74
C THR A 19 7.10 18.60 19.95
N PRO A 20 6.05 18.17 20.70
CA PRO A 20 4.88 19.00 20.96
C PRO A 20 5.27 20.26 21.74
N TYR A 21 4.64 21.39 21.43
CA TYR A 21 4.88 22.63 22.17
C TYR A 21 4.18 22.65 23.54
N CYS A 22 2.97 22.10 23.61
CA CYS A 22 2.17 22.00 24.83
C CYS A 22 1.76 20.55 25.09
N SER A 23 1.35 20.27 26.33
CA SER A 23 0.71 18.99 26.68
C SER A 23 -0.75 19.00 26.26
N GLY A 24 -1.26 17.88 25.80
CA GLY A 24 -2.64 17.78 25.31
C GLY A 24 -2.87 16.52 24.50
N ASN A 25 -3.97 16.48 23.75
CA ASN A 25 -4.25 15.40 22.81
C ASN A 25 -3.95 15.86 21.37
N VAL A 26 -3.35 14.97 20.60
CA VAL A 26 -3.14 15.13 19.16
C VAL A 26 -3.85 14.02 18.40
N GLU A 27 -4.26 14.33 17.19
CA GLU A 27 -4.65 13.35 16.18
C GLU A 27 -3.40 12.92 15.40
N TYR A 28 -3.25 11.63 15.10
CA TYR A 28 -2.22 11.18 14.16
C TYR A 28 -2.73 10.14 13.17
N LEU A 29 -2.06 10.13 12.02
CA LEU A 29 -2.15 9.10 10.99
C LEU A 29 -0.74 8.59 10.68
N VAL A 30 -0.52 7.28 10.81
CA VAL A 30 0.72 6.61 10.40
C VAL A 30 0.40 5.67 9.24
N VAL A 31 1.09 5.84 8.12
CA VAL A 31 0.98 4.96 6.96
C VAL A 31 2.36 4.41 6.65
N ALA A 32 2.49 3.08 6.56
CA ALA A 32 3.72 2.41 6.19
C ALA A 32 4.01 2.50 4.67
N GLY A 33 5.20 2.09 4.25
CA GLY A 33 5.48 1.94 2.82
C GLY A 33 4.68 0.79 2.21
N GLY A 34 4.21 0.97 0.98
CA GLY A 34 3.55 -0.09 0.20
C GLY A 34 4.53 -1.14 -0.31
N GLY A 35 4.06 -2.34 -0.58
CA GLY A 35 4.84 -3.41 -1.23
C GLY A 35 4.97 -3.16 -2.74
N GLY A 36 6.05 -3.68 -3.33
CA GLY A 36 6.20 -3.69 -4.79
C GLY A 36 5.33 -4.76 -5.44
N GLY A 37 4.90 -4.51 -6.68
CA GLY A 37 4.20 -5.50 -7.50
C GLY A 37 5.12 -6.61 -8.01
N GLY A 38 4.52 -7.69 -8.51
CA GLY A 38 5.25 -8.71 -9.27
C GLY A 38 5.65 -8.22 -10.67
N GLY A 39 6.68 -8.81 -11.27
CA GLY A 39 7.08 -8.45 -12.64
C GLY A 39 8.13 -9.33 -13.30
N ASN A 40 8.02 -10.64 -13.10
CA ASN A 40 8.81 -11.64 -13.82
C ASN A 40 8.02 -12.31 -14.95
N GLY A 41 6.72 -12.05 -15.07
CA GLY A 41 5.97 -12.46 -16.25
C GLY A 41 4.46 -12.29 -16.12
N PRO A 42 3.69 -12.93 -17.00
CA PRO A 42 2.27 -12.69 -17.08
C PRO A 42 1.53 -13.10 -15.80
N GLY A 43 0.50 -12.31 -15.48
CA GLY A 43 -0.38 -12.57 -14.34
C GLY A 43 0.23 -12.37 -12.97
N ASP A 44 1.29 -11.58 -12.86
CA ASP A 44 1.85 -11.23 -11.56
C ASP A 44 0.85 -10.43 -10.69
N GLY A 45 0.92 -10.62 -9.37
CA GLY A 45 0.02 -10.00 -8.41
C GLY A 45 0.44 -8.58 -8.03
N GLY A 46 -0.52 -7.70 -7.75
CA GLY A 46 -0.26 -6.32 -7.31
C GLY A 46 0.29 -6.28 -5.87
N GLY A 47 1.12 -5.27 -5.57
CA GLY A 47 1.64 -5.04 -4.21
C GLY A 47 0.54 -4.59 -3.25
N GLY A 48 0.60 -5.03 -1.99
CA GLY A 48 -0.28 -4.58 -0.92
C GLY A 48 0.08 -3.17 -0.46
N ALA A 49 -0.90 -2.40 -0.02
CA ALA A 49 -0.65 -1.12 0.63
C ALA A 49 0.08 -1.28 1.97
N GLY A 50 0.76 -0.23 2.41
CA GLY A 50 1.24 -0.12 3.78
C GLY A 50 0.07 -0.19 4.78
N GLY A 51 0.36 -0.66 5.99
CA GLY A 51 -0.58 -0.58 7.10
C GLY A 51 -0.93 0.87 7.43
N LEU A 52 -2.16 1.10 7.87
CA LEU A 52 -2.65 2.41 8.28
C LEU A 52 -3.09 2.35 9.74
N ILE A 53 -2.57 3.26 10.56
CA ILE A 53 -3.00 3.44 11.94
C ILE A 53 -3.46 4.88 12.12
N TYR A 54 -4.64 5.03 12.70
CA TYR A 54 -5.23 6.32 13.05
C TYR A 54 -5.59 6.38 14.52
N ASN A 55 -5.32 7.50 15.17
CA ASN A 55 -5.77 7.78 16.53
C ASN A 55 -6.14 9.26 16.67
N ALA A 56 -7.37 9.54 17.10
CA ALA A 56 -7.88 10.90 17.28
C ALA A 56 -7.49 11.55 18.61
N LEU A 57 -7.05 10.76 19.61
CA LEU A 57 -6.90 11.19 21.01
C LEU A 57 -5.59 10.66 21.62
N TYR A 58 -4.47 10.89 20.94
CA TYR A 58 -3.16 10.51 21.46
C TYR A 58 -2.60 11.58 22.40
N SER A 59 -2.42 11.25 23.68
CA SER A 59 -1.91 12.19 24.66
C SER A 59 -0.40 12.42 24.51
N VAL A 60 0.00 13.69 24.51
CA VAL A 60 1.40 14.12 24.41
C VAL A 60 1.74 15.05 25.57
N THR A 61 3.04 15.09 25.90
CA THR A 61 3.59 16.02 26.89
C THR A 61 4.43 17.07 26.17
N GLY A 62 4.21 18.35 26.46
CA GLY A 62 4.98 19.45 25.88
C GLY A 62 6.48 19.28 26.13
N GLY A 63 7.29 19.53 25.10
CA GLY A 63 8.74 19.38 25.12
C GLY A 63 9.26 17.94 25.03
N GLN A 64 8.40 16.92 25.16
CA GLN A 64 8.83 15.52 25.07
C GLN A 64 8.93 15.06 23.61
N ALA A 65 10.15 14.78 23.17
CA ALA A 65 10.44 14.29 21.83
C ALA A 65 9.81 12.91 21.56
N ILE A 66 9.14 12.77 20.41
CA ILE A 66 8.54 11.53 19.91
C ILE A 66 9.20 11.19 18.58
N ASN A 67 9.75 9.98 18.48
CA ASN A 67 10.40 9.52 17.25
C ASN A 67 9.38 9.27 16.14
N VAL A 68 9.74 9.69 14.93
CA VAL A 68 8.99 9.49 13.69
C VAL A 68 9.88 8.75 12.69
N THR A 69 9.43 7.61 12.19
CA THR A 69 10.11 6.88 11.11
C THR A 69 9.16 6.76 9.92
N ILE A 70 9.67 7.09 8.72
CA ILE A 70 8.94 6.92 7.47
C ILE A 70 9.48 5.69 6.75
N GLY A 71 8.61 4.70 6.56
CA GLY A 71 8.91 3.51 5.79
C GLY A 71 9.01 3.81 4.30
N SER A 72 10.09 3.37 3.65
CA SER A 72 10.16 3.40 2.19
C SER A 72 9.19 2.38 1.58
N GLY A 73 8.76 2.62 0.34
CA GLY A 73 8.09 1.59 -0.44
C GLY A 73 9.03 0.43 -0.77
N GLY A 74 8.46 -0.74 -1.02
CA GLY A 74 9.17 -1.92 -1.50
C GLY A 74 9.55 -1.75 -2.98
N ALA A 75 10.75 -2.18 -3.33
CA ALA A 75 11.10 -2.47 -4.71
C ALA A 75 10.27 -3.66 -5.25
N ARG A 76 10.44 -4.00 -6.53
CA ARG A 76 9.80 -5.18 -7.14
C ARG A 76 9.94 -6.43 -6.27
N ASN A 77 8.85 -7.18 -6.09
CA ASN A 77 8.81 -8.42 -5.29
C ASN A 77 9.27 -8.26 -3.83
N THR A 78 9.28 -7.03 -3.28
CA THR A 78 9.69 -6.80 -1.89
C THR A 78 8.58 -6.12 -1.10
N GLN A 79 8.52 -6.47 0.18
CA GLN A 79 7.63 -5.82 1.15
C GLN A 79 8.09 -4.38 1.38
N GLY A 80 7.13 -3.49 1.65
CA GLY A 80 7.43 -2.12 2.07
C GLY A 80 8.00 -2.08 3.49
N ASN A 81 8.59 -0.95 3.89
CA ASN A 81 9.11 -0.79 5.25
C ASN A 81 8.07 -0.18 6.19
N ASN A 82 8.22 -0.46 7.49
CA ASN A 82 7.34 0.05 8.52
C ASN A 82 7.49 1.58 8.70
N SER A 83 6.39 2.23 9.07
CA SER A 83 6.41 3.60 9.60
C SER A 83 6.09 3.57 11.09
N VAL A 84 6.66 4.52 11.85
CA VAL A 84 6.52 4.57 13.32
C VAL A 84 6.20 5.98 13.77
N PHE A 85 5.27 6.08 14.73
CA PHE A 85 5.06 7.28 15.55
C PHE A 85 5.01 6.86 17.03
N GLY A 86 6.04 7.19 17.79
CA GLY A 86 6.16 6.75 19.18
C GLY A 86 6.15 5.23 19.29
N ALA A 87 5.16 4.66 20.00
CA ALA A 87 4.98 3.21 20.14
C ALA A 87 4.15 2.58 19.00
N SER A 88 3.49 3.39 18.17
CA SER A 88 2.60 2.92 17.11
C SER A 88 3.40 2.56 15.87
N THR A 89 3.35 1.29 15.47
CA THR A 89 4.07 0.77 14.30
C THR A 89 3.08 0.32 13.22
N ALA A 90 3.06 1.04 12.10
CA ALA A 90 2.37 0.61 10.90
C ALA A 90 3.27 -0.33 10.10
N ILE A 91 2.75 -1.51 9.73
CA ILE A 91 3.50 -2.57 9.07
C ILE A 91 3.56 -2.33 7.57
N GLY A 92 4.72 -2.52 6.95
CA GLY A 92 4.88 -2.39 5.50
C GLY A 92 3.98 -3.33 4.68
N GLY A 93 3.64 -2.91 3.48
CA GLY A 93 2.74 -3.66 2.59
C GLY A 93 3.40 -4.90 1.99
N GLY A 94 2.62 -5.98 1.86
CA GLY A 94 3.10 -7.24 1.30
C GLY A 94 3.45 -7.14 -0.18
N ALA A 95 4.50 -7.86 -0.60
CA ALA A 95 4.89 -7.94 -2.02
C ALA A 95 3.83 -8.65 -2.87
N GLY A 96 3.69 -8.26 -4.13
CA GLY A 96 2.92 -9.02 -5.10
C GLY A 96 3.54 -10.40 -5.39
N GLY A 97 2.70 -11.40 -5.61
CA GLY A 97 3.16 -12.73 -6.01
C GLY A 97 3.75 -12.70 -7.42
N ASP A 98 4.83 -13.45 -7.63
CA ASP A 98 5.52 -13.54 -8.91
C ASP A 98 5.46 -14.96 -9.49
N MET A 99 5.43 -15.07 -10.81
CA MET A 99 5.33 -16.38 -11.46
C MET A 99 6.60 -17.25 -11.32
N SER A 100 7.76 -16.66 -11.04
CA SER A 100 9.07 -17.34 -11.09
C SER A 100 9.59 -17.81 -9.73
N TYR A 101 9.06 -17.30 -8.61
CA TYR A 101 9.60 -17.58 -7.28
C TYR A 101 8.52 -17.95 -6.26
N THR A 102 7.71 -16.99 -5.84
CA THR A 102 6.65 -17.16 -4.84
C THR A 102 5.34 -16.67 -5.43
N ARG A 103 4.52 -17.64 -5.82
CA ARG A 103 3.24 -17.42 -6.52
C ARG A 103 2.18 -16.79 -5.62
N THR A 104 2.34 -16.94 -4.32
CA THR A 104 1.47 -16.33 -3.31
C THR A 104 1.88 -14.90 -3.04
N GLY A 105 0.92 -14.02 -2.83
CA GLY A 105 1.20 -12.67 -2.36
C GLY A 105 1.83 -12.69 -0.97
N GLY A 106 2.74 -11.75 -0.71
CA GLY A 106 3.36 -11.56 0.59
C GLY A 106 2.36 -11.01 1.62
N VAL A 107 2.54 -11.42 2.88
CA VAL A 107 1.81 -10.83 4.02
C VAL A 107 2.33 -9.41 4.30
N GLY A 108 1.54 -8.59 5.02
CA GLY A 108 1.97 -7.25 5.42
C GLY A 108 0.90 -6.49 6.19
N GLY A 109 1.05 -5.17 6.28
CA GLY A 109 -0.02 -4.28 6.75
C GLY A 109 -1.29 -4.51 5.94
N SER A 110 -1.18 -4.37 4.61
CA SER A 110 -2.10 -5.01 3.66
C SER A 110 -1.36 -6.10 2.86
N GLY A 111 -2.06 -7.18 2.50
CA GLY A 111 -1.46 -8.30 1.78
C GLY A 111 -1.32 -8.04 0.28
N GLY A 112 -0.28 -8.58 -0.34
CA GLY A 112 -0.10 -8.54 -1.81
C GLY A 112 -1.03 -9.51 -2.53
N GLY A 113 -1.31 -9.27 -3.81
CA GLY A 113 -2.10 -10.17 -4.66
C GLY A 113 -1.30 -11.42 -5.06
N GLY A 114 -1.99 -12.54 -5.28
CA GLY A 114 -1.37 -13.76 -5.81
C GLY A 114 -1.19 -13.72 -7.33
N SER A 115 -0.26 -14.52 -7.87
CA SER A 115 -0.04 -14.62 -9.31
C SER A 115 -1.01 -15.58 -10.00
N GLY A 116 -1.31 -15.37 -11.28
CA GLY A 116 -2.34 -16.07 -12.05
C GLY A 116 -1.95 -17.44 -12.62
N ARG A 117 -0.73 -17.95 -12.38
CA ARG A 117 -0.32 -19.26 -12.91
C ARG A 117 -0.33 -20.32 -11.81
N GLY A 118 -0.92 -21.49 -12.11
CA GLY A 118 -0.92 -22.79 -11.41
C GLY A 118 -1.52 -22.89 -10.01
N ASN A 119 -1.17 -23.94 -9.26
CA ASN A 119 -2.02 -24.52 -8.21
C ASN A 119 -2.08 -23.76 -6.86
N THR A 120 -1.25 -22.73 -6.67
CA THR A 120 -1.21 -21.92 -5.44
C THR A 120 -1.07 -20.45 -5.80
N ASN A 121 -2.16 -19.70 -5.63
CA ASN A 121 -2.29 -18.33 -6.10
C ASN A 121 -3.01 -17.43 -5.09
N SER A 122 -2.96 -17.79 -3.80
CA SER A 122 -3.56 -16.98 -2.75
C SER A 122 -2.90 -15.61 -2.66
N GLY A 123 -3.71 -14.57 -2.46
CA GLY A 123 -3.22 -13.30 -1.95
C GLY A 123 -2.63 -13.47 -0.55
N GLY A 124 -1.72 -12.57 -0.19
CA GLY A 124 -1.18 -12.48 1.15
C GLY A 124 -2.24 -11.97 2.14
N ALA A 125 -2.08 -12.35 3.40
CA ALA A 125 -2.90 -11.84 4.49
C ALA A 125 -2.50 -10.39 4.85
N GLY A 126 -3.50 -9.55 5.09
CA GLY A 126 -3.32 -8.26 5.76
C GLY A 126 -3.28 -8.43 7.28
N THR A 127 -2.74 -7.43 7.97
CA THR A 127 -2.74 -7.40 9.43
C THR A 127 -4.05 -6.79 9.94
N SER A 128 -4.74 -7.52 10.82
CA SER A 128 -6.00 -7.06 11.42
C SER A 128 -5.85 -5.66 12.04
N GLY A 129 -6.73 -4.74 11.63
CA GLY A 129 -6.73 -3.36 12.10
C GLY A 129 -5.76 -2.42 11.37
N GLN A 130 -4.96 -2.89 10.41
CA GLN A 130 -4.08 -2.04 9.60
C GLN A 130 -4.35 -2.14 8.09
N GLY A 131 -4.88 -3.25 7.62
CA GLY A 131 -5.23 -3.44 6.22
C GLY A 131 -5.89 -4.78 5.93
N TYR A 132 -6.19 -5.01 4.66
CA TYR A 132 -6.92 -6.19 4.19
C TYR A 132 -6.05 -7.11 3.34
N ASN A 133 -6.58 -8.31 3.09
CA ASN A 133 -5.92 -9.33 2.28
C ASN A 133 -5.83 -8.91 0.80
N GLY A 134 -4.80 -9.41 0.12
CA GLY A 134 -4.76 -9.39 -1.34
C GLY A 134 -5.73 -10.39 -1.95
N GLY A 135 -6.07 -10.15 -3.23
CA GLY A 135 -6.87 -11.05 -4.04
C GLY A 135 -6.09 -12.27 -4.50
N TYR A 136 -6.82 -13.34 -4.77
CA TYR A 136 -6.29 -14.53 -5.43
C TYR A 136 -5.93 -14.21 -6.89
N GLY A 137 -4.87 -14.82 -7.41
CA GLY A 137 -4.71 -14.95 -8.86
C GLY A 137 -5.85 -15.79 -9.45
N TYR A 138 -6.07 -15.66 -10.75
CA TYR A 138 -6.94 -16.57 -11.48
C TYR A 138 -6.31 -17.98 -11.49
N VAL A 139 -7.12 -19.04 -11.34
CA VAL A 139 -6.62 -20.43 -11.34
C VAL A 139 -6.89 -21.03 -12.72
N GLY A 140 -5.86 -21.49 -13.43
CA GLY A 140 -6.00 -22.13 -14.75
C GLY A 140 -4.75 -22.01 -15.62
N THR A 141 -4.90 -22.18 -16.94
CA THR A 141 -3.82 -22.03 -17.94
C THR A 141 -3.53 -20.57 -18.31
N SER A 142 -3.90 -19.62 -17.44
CA SER A 142 -4.35 -18.28 -17.84
C SER A 142 -4.00 -17.24 -16.77
N ASP A 143 -3.43 -16.09 -17.14
CA ASP A 143 -2.55 -15.36 -16.22
C ASP A 143 -3.17 -14.06 -15.72
N GLY A 144 -4.30 -14.13 -15.02
CA GLY A 144 -4.86 -12.97 -14.32
C GLY A 144 -4.27 -12.86 -12.91
N GLY A 145 -3.45 -11.86 -12.61
CA GLY A 145 -2.94 -11.62 -11.26
C GLY A 145 -4.00 -11.02 -10.33
N GLY A 146 -3.95 -11.35 -9.05
CA GLY A 146 -4.79 -10.73 -8.01
C GLY A 146 -4.32 -9.31 -7.69
N GLY A 147 -5.26 -8.44 -7.29
CA GLY A 147 -4.93 -7.11 -6.78
C GLY A 147 -4.41 -7.17 -5.34
N GLY A 148 -3.55 -6.24 -4.95
CA GLY A 148 -3.13 -6.07 -3.56
C GLY A 148 -4.24 -5.48 -2.69
N GLY A 149 -4.26 -5.83 -1.40
CA GLY A 149 -5.17 -5.24 -0.43
C GLY A 149 -4.85 -3.77 -0.15
N GLY A 150 -5.88 -2.98 0.15
CA GLY A 150 -5.74 -1.63 0.69
C GLY A 150 -6.18 -1.58 2.15
N ALA A 151 -6.05 -0.41 2.78
CA ALA A 151 -6.52 -0.20 4.15
C ALA A 151 -8.05 -0.16 4.29
N GLY A 152 -8.78 0.11 3.19
CA GLY A 152 -10.24 0.22 3.15
C GLY A 152 -10.96 -0.97 2.53
N GLY A 153 -10.24 -1.94 1.96
CA GLY A 153 -10.84 -3.15 1.43
C GLY A 153 -9.83 -4.14 0.84
N ALA A 154 -10.26 -5.39 0.72
CA ALA A 154 -9.47 -6.44 0.10
C ALA A 154 -9.22 -6.16 -1.39
N GLY A 155 -8.11 -6.69 -1.90
CA GLY A 155 -7.85 -6.72 -3.34
C GLY A 155 -8.80 -7.68 -4.04
N SER A 156 -9.21 -7.34 -5.27
CA SER A 156 -10.02 -8.22 -6.09
C SER A 156 -9.21 -9.38 -6.64
N ASN A 157 -9.86 -10.53 -6.81
CA ASN A 157 -9.24 -11.67 -7.49
C ASN A 157 -8.99 -11.36 -8.97
N GLY A 158 -7.99 -12.01 -9.56
CA GLY A 158 -7.84 -12.11 -11.00
C GLY A 158 -9.09 -12.73 -11.61
N VAL A 159 -9.63 -12.14 -12.68
CA VAL A 159 -10.96 -12.49 -13.20
C VAL A 159 -10.89 -13.41 -14.40
N SER A 160 -9.90 -13.20 -15.27
CA SER A 160 -9.67 -14.01 -16.47
C SER A 160 -8.22 -13.87 -16.93
N ASN A 161 -7.85 -14.59 -18.00
CA ASN A 161 -6.58 -14.40 -18.72
C ASN A 161 -6.39 -12.97 -19.28
N THR A 162 -7.46 -12.21 -19.43
CA THR A 162 -7.43 -10.86 -20.00
C THR A 162 -7.76 -9.77 -18.98
N ARG A 163 -7.97 -10.12 -17.70
CA ARG A 163 -8.36 -9.14 -16.69
C ARG A 163 -7.78 -9.44 -15.31
N GLY A 164 -6.91 -8.54 -14.87
CA GLY A 164 -6.28 -8.56 -13.56
C GLY A 164 -7.23 -8.08 -12.47
N GLY A 165 -6.94 -8.44 -11.23
CA GLY A 165 -7.66 -7.98 -10.06
C GLY A 165 -7.33 -6.54 -9.73
N ASN A 166 -8.35 -5.72 -9.48
CA ASN A 166 -8.16 -4.35 -8.97
C ASN A 166 -7.58 -4.37 -7.56
N GLY A 167 -6.74 -3.39 -7.24
CA GLY A 167 -6.27 -3.14 -5.89
C GLY A 167 -7.41 -2.69 -4.97
N GLY A 168 -7.32 -3.07 -3.70
CA GLY A 168 -8.24 -2.63 -2.66
C GLY A 168 -8.07 -1.13 -2.39
N ASN A 169 -9.19 -0.43 -2.20
CA ASN A 169 -9.14 1.00 -1.87
C ASN A 169 -8.51 1.22 -0.49
N GLY A 170 -7.85 2.35 -0.33
CA GLY A 170 -7.41 2.90 0.94
C GLY A 170 -8.56 3.54 1.74
N LEU A 171 -8.21 4.17 2.85
CA LEU A 171 -9.16 4.89 3.70
C LEU A 171 -9.01 6.40 3.53
N PRO A 172 -10.13 7.16 3.50
CA PRO A 172 -10.10 8.61 3.46
C PRO A 172 -9.87 9.20 4.86
N TYR A 173 -8.98 10.21 4.95
CA TYR A 173 -8.76 11.02 6.14
C TYR A 173 -8.62 12.50 5.78
N SER A 174 -9.20 13.38 6.61
CA SER A 174 -9.10 14.84 6.46
C SER A 174 -8.00 15.48 7.32
N ILE A 175 -7.09 14.68 7.87
CA ILE A 175 -6.08 15.09 8.86
C ILE A 175 -5.11 16.17 8.33
N SER A 176 -4.91 16.25 7.02
CA SER A 176 -4.10 17.31 6.38
C SER A 176 -4.88 18.59 6.05
N GLY A 177 -6.14 18.72 6.50
CA GLY A 177 -7.02 19.85 6.23
C GLY A 177 -7.96 19.67 5.03
N SER A 178 -7.81 18.58 4.27
CA SER A 178 -8.71 18.16 3.20
C SER A 178 -8.76 16.63 3.13
N SER A 179 -9.89 16.07 2.66
CA SER A 179 -10.06 14.61 2.56
C SER A 179 -9.17 14.03 1.47
N MET A 180 -8.29 13.11 1.87
CA MET A 180 -7.38 12.37 0.99
C MET A 180 -7.44 10.88 1.32
N TYR A 181 -7.30 10.03 0.30
CA TYR A 181 -7.18 8.59 0.52
C TYR A 181 -5.72 8.21 0.78
N TYR A 182 -5.51 7.25 1.67
CA TYR A 182 -4.20 6.68 2.00
C TYR A 182 -4.25 5.15 1.99
N ALA A 183 -3.13 4.52 1.67
CA ALA A 183 -2.93 3.08 1.65
C ALA A 183 -3.85 2.33 0.66
N GLY A 184 -3.81 2.71 -0.62
CA GLY A 184 -4.46 1.97 -1.72
C GLY A 184 -3.58 0.84 -2.27
N GLY A 185 -4.14 -0.35 -2.48
CA GLY A 185 -3.43 -1.51 -3.03
C GLY A 185 -3.15 -1.39 -4.54
N GLY A 186 -2.11 -2.07 -5.03
CA GLY A 186 -1.77 -2.12 -6.46
C GLY A 186 -2.65 -3.09 -7.25
N GLY A 187 -2.86 -2.82 -8.53
CA GLY A 187 -3.58 -3.71 -9.45
C GLY A 187 -2.72 -4.88 -9.93
N GLY A 188 -3.36 -6.04 -10.12
CA GLY A 188 -2.74 -7.25 -10.69
C GLY A 188 -2.52 -7.13 -12.20
N GLY A 189 -1.45 -7.75 -12.70
CA GLY A 189 -1.11 -7.81 -14.11
C GLY A 189 -1.90 -8.86 -14.88
N THR A 190 -1.76 -8.85 -16.20
CA THR A 190 -2.33 -9.87 -17.08
C THR A 190 -1.38 -10.30 -18.19
N ASP A 191 -1.79 -11.31 -18.95
CA ASP A 191 -1.21 -11.68 -20.24
C ASP A 191 -1.14 -10.56 -21.29
N VAL A 192 -0.40 -10.85 -22.36
CA VAL A 192 -0.07 -9.98 -23.50
C VAL A 192 -1.26 -9.36 -24.26
N ASN A 193 -2.51 -9.79 -24.02
CA ASN A 193 -3.70 -9.23 -24.68
C ASN A 193 -4.78 -8.75 -23.69
N GLY A 194 -4.44 -8.67 -22.40
CA GLY A 194 -5.38 -8.30 -21.33
C GLY A 194 -5.23 -6.88 -20.80
N ALA A 195 -6.23 -6.43 -20.06
CA ALA A 195 -6.19 -5.22 -19.25
C ALA A 195 -5.80 -5.57 -17.81
N GLY A 196 -4.75 -4.92 -17.29
CA GLY A 196 -4.40 -5.01 -15.88
C GLY A 196 -5.50 -4.44 -14.98
N GLY A 197 -5.45 -4.80 -13.70
CA GLY A 197 -6.35 -4.24 -12.69
C GLY A 197 -6.00 -2.78 -12.39
N ASN A 198 -7.00 -1.96 -12.07
CA ASN A 198 -6.76 -0.61 -11.57
C ASN A 198 -6.15 -0.67 -10.16
N GLY A 199 -5.29 0.28 -9.83
CA GLY A 199 -4.86 0.53 -8.45
C GLY A 199 -6.01 1.09 -7.62
N GLY A 200 -5.99 0.81 -6.31
CA GLY A 200 -6.97 1.32 -5.37
C GLY A 200 -6.78 2.81 -5.08
N LEU A 201 -7.86 3.50 -4.71
CA LEU A 201 -7.81 4.86 -4.18
C LEU A 201 -6.81 4.95 -3.02
N GLY A 202 -6.04 6.03 -2.94
CA GLY A 202 -4.93 6.13 -1.98
C GLY A 202 -3.57 5.76 -2.56
N GLY A 203 -3.44 5.85 -3.89
CA GLY A 203 -2.16 5.82 -4.58
C GLY A 203 -1.71 4.44 -5.04
N GLY A 204 -2.61 3.47 -5.16
CA GLY A 204 -2.26 2.18 -5.77
C GLY A 204 -1.83 2.35 -7.22
N GLY A 205 -0.75 1.67 -7.62
CA GLY A 205 -0.33 1.59 -9.02
C GLY A 205 -1.24 0.66 -9.82
N ASN A 206 -1.59 1.06 -11.04
CA ASN A 206 -2.32 0.19 -11.97
C ASN A 206 -1.44 -1.00 -12.41
N GLY A 207 -2.07 -2.18 -12.44
CA GLY A 207 -1.51 -3.32 -13.14
C GLY A 207 -1.55 -3.12 -14.65
N GLN A 208 -0.72 -3.86 -15.36
CA GLN A 208 -0.58 -3.78 -16.80
C GLN A 208 -0.72 -5.17 -17.44
N GLY A 209 -1.26 -5.18 -18.66
CA GLY A 209 -1.13 -6.30 -19.59
C GLY A 209 -0.31 -5.89 -20.82
N GLY A 210 -0.12 -6.81 -21.76
CA GLY A 210 0.46 -6.46 -23.06
C GLY A 210 1.96 -6.18 -23.10
N THR A 211 2.38 -5.53 -24.18
CA THR A 211 3.75 -5.06 -24.44
C THR A 211 4.07 -3.75 -23.72
N SER A 212 3.35 -3.44 -22.64
CA SER A 212 3.64 -2.23 -21.86
C SER A 212 4.93 -2.45 -21.06
N ASN A 213 5.92 -1.59 -21.30
CA ASN A 213 7.24 -1.72 -20.71
C ASN A 213 7.33 -1.06 -19.32
N THR A 214 6.25 -0.44 -18.84
CA THR A 214 6.26 0.31 -17.57
C THR A 214 5.07 -0.05 -16.70
N CYS A 215 5.35 -0.74 -15.60
CA CYS A 215 4.39 -0.99 -14.53
C CYS A 215 4.23 0.29 -13.70
N THR A 216 3.03 0.56 -13.19
CA THR A 216 2.76 1.80 -12.45
C THR A 216 3.19 1.67 -10.98
N ASN A 217 4.00 2.61 -10.51
CA ASN A 217 4.41 2.67 -9.11
C ASN A 217 3.25 3.10 -8.21
N GLY A 218 3.31 2.72 -6.94
CA GLY A 218 2.51 3.35 -5.90
C GLY A 218 2.87 4.83 -5.74
N ALA A 219 1.89 5.66 -5.42
CA ALA A 219 2.11 7.07 -5.20
C ALA A 219 2.96 7.30 -3.94
N VAL A 220 3.97 8.16 -4.08
CA VAL A 220 4.88 8.54 -2.98
C VAL A 220 4.08 9.22 -1.87
N ASN A 221 4.41 8.94 -0.62
CA ASN A 221 3.78 9.49 0.59
C ASN A 221 2.30 9.13 0.77
N THR A 222 1.85 8.02 0.19
CA THR A 222 0.50 7.49 0.44
C THR A 222 0.51 6.07 0.97
N GLY A 223 1.66 5.39 1.00
CA GLY A 223 1.76 3.96 1.29
C GLY A 223 1.12 3.06 0.23
N GLY A 224 0.88 3.58 -0.97
CA GLY A 224 0.21 2.84 -2.04
C GLY A 224 1.04 1.64 -2.54
N GLY A 225 0.38 0.53 -2.86
CA GLY A 225 1.04 -0.65 -3.43
C GLY A 225 1.40 -0.46 -4.91
N GLY A 226 2.50 -1.08 -5.35
CA GLY A 226 2.92 -1.05 -6.75
C GLY A 226 2.06 -1.96 -7.65
N GLY A 227 1.77 -1.54 -8.87
CA GLY A 227 1.07 -2.36 -9.86
C GLY A 227 1.97 -3.42 -10.49
N ALA A 228 1.38 -4.54 -10.90
CA ALA A 228 2.12 -5.64 -11.54
C ALA A 228 2.01 -5.62 -13.07
N GLY A 229 2.86 -6.38 -13.77
CA GLY A 229 2.76 -6.48 -15.23
C GLY A 229 3.62 -7.59 -15.83
N SER A 230 3.35 -7.91 -17.09
CA SER A 230 3.93 -9.06 -17.80
C SER A 230 5.28 -8.78 -18.46
N SER A 231 5.42 -7.60 -19.07
CA SER A 231 6.60 -7.21 -19.86
C SER A 231 7.43 -6.13 -19.16
N CYS A 232 7.12 -5.81 -17.90
CA CYS A 232 7.74 -4.74 -17.14
C CYS A 232 8.20 -5.19 -15.75
N SER A 233 9.19 -4.49 -15.19
CA SER A 233 9.52 -4.63 -13.78
C SER A 233 8.35 -4.11 -12.95
N GLY A 234 7.75 -4.97 -12.12
CA GLY A 234 6.68 -4.63 -11.19
C GLY A 234 6.93 -3.30 -10.49
N GLY A 235 5.88 -2.49 -10.42
CA GLY A 235 5.95 -1.14 -9.88
C GLY A 235 6.44 -1.16 -8.44
N VAL A 236 7.26 -0.17 -8.07
CA VAL A 236 7.67 -0.01 -6.68
C VAL A 236 6.50 0.52 -5.84
N GLY A 237 6.45 0.16 -4.57
CA GLY A 237 5.49 0.71 -3.63
C GLY A 237 5.77 2.19 -3.33
N GLY A 238 4.73 2.91 -2.93
CA GLY A 238 4.83 4.27 -2.42
C GLY A 238 5.44 4.31 -1.02
N SER A 239 6.19 5.37 -0.70
CA SER A 239 6.64 5.62 0.67
C SER A 239 5.46 5.86 1.60
N GLY A 240 5.69 5.57 2.89
CA GLY A 240 4.78 5.93 3.96
C GLY A 240 4.73 7.43 4.23
N ILE A 241 3.89 7.80 5.19
CA ILE A 241 3.71 9.18 5.65
C ILE A 241 3.25 9.14 7.11
N VAL A 242 3.66 10.14 7.90
CA VAL A 242 3.08 10.38 9.23
C VAL A 242 2.55 11.80 9.28
N ILE A 243 1.30 11.96 9.72
CA ILE A 243 0.65 13.26 9.87
C ILE A 243 0.16 13.38 11.31
N ILE A 244 0.48 14.50 11.96
CA ILE A 244 -0.02 14.85 13.29
C ILE A 244 -0.77 16.18 13.18
N SER A 245 -1.95 16.26 13.80
CA SER A 245 -2.82 17.44 13.81
C SER A 245 -3.29 17.74 15.23
N TYR A 246 -3.27 19.01 15.66
CA TYR A 246 -3.77 19.42 16.97
C TYR A 246 -4.15 20.90 17.04
N LEU A 247 -5.08 21.21 17.95
CA LEU A 247 -5.45 22.58 18.33
C LEU A 247 -4.43 23.12 19.34
N ASN A 248 -4.20 24.44 19.32
CA ASN A 248 -3.41 25.11 20.35
C ASN A 248 -4.12 25.15 21.70
#